data_AF-A0A377ZKU1-F1
#
_entry.id   AF-A0A377ZKU1-F1
#
_cell.length_a   1.000
_cell.length_b   1.000
_cell.length_c   1.000
_cell.angle_alpha   90.00
_cell.angle_beta   90.00
_cell.angle_gamma   90.00
#
_symmetry.space_group_name_H-M   'P 1'
#
loop_
_entity.id
_entity.type
_entity.pdbx_description
1 polymer ?
#
loop_
_entity_poly.entity_id
_entity_poly.type
_entity_poly.pdbx_seq_one_letter_code
_entity_poly.pdbx_strand_id
1 'polypeptide(L)'
;MTKNKLANPPKSLKELVEGPQKWRVIYEDPRTSTPGLGLLLWMQKVYGDQAPEAWQKLAAKTVTVTKGWSEAYGLFLKGESDLVLSYTTSPAYHMIEEKKDNYAAANFAEGHYLQVEVAARTAASKQPELAEKFLKFMVSPGFQNAIPTGNWMYPVTQVTLPAGFDTLVKPQTTLSFTPQQVASERQTWISAWQRAVSR
;
A
#
# COMPACT_ATOMS: atom_id res chain seq x y z
N MET A 1 6.74 9.03 2.82
CA MET A 1 7.86 9.72 3.50
C MET A 1 7.74 11.23 3.31
N THR A 2 8.45 12.01 4.12
CA THR A 2 8.52 13.48 4.01
C THR A 2 9.92 13.91 3.60
N LYS A 3 10.11 14.42 2.38
CA LYS A 3 11.41 14.75 1.77
C LYS A 3 12.29 15.61 2.68
N ASN A 4 11.71 16.64 3.29
CA ASN A 4 12.47 17.59 4.11
C ASN A 4 12.90 17.02 5.47
N LYS A 5 12.31 15.90 5.92
CA LYS A 5 12.66 15.23 7.18
C LYS A 5 13.53 13.98 6.96
N LEU A 6 13.60 13.47 5.73
CA LEU A 6 14.31 12.25 5.39
C LEU A 6 15.16 12.45 4.14
N ALA A 7 16.38 12.97 4.34
CA ALA A 7 17.30 13.32 3.25
C ALA A 7 17.74 12.12 2.40
N ASN A 8 17.95 10.96 3.04
CA ASN A 8 18.38 9.73 2.39
C ASN A 8 17.37 8.61 2.70
N PRO A 9 16.25 8.53 1.96
CA PRO A 9 15.29 7.46 2.12
C PRO A 9 15.85 6.13 1.56
N PRO A 10 15.32 4.98 2.04
CA PRO A 10 15.69 3.69 1.48
C PRO A 10 15.35 3.63 -0.01
N LYS A 11 16.23 2.98 -0.78
CA LYS A 11 16.13 2.78 -2.22
C LYS A 11 15.70 1.37 -2.59
N SER A 12 15.52 0.50 -1.60
CA SER A 12 15.05 -0.87 -1.77
C SER A 12 14.33 -1.35 -0.51
N LEU A 13 13.48 -2.37 -0.64
CA LEU A 13 12.84 -3.00 0.51
C LEU A 13 13.91 -3.64 1.41
N LYS A 14 14.95 -4.22 0.81
CA LYS A 14 16.10 -4.74 1.55
C LYS A 14 16.83 -3.68 2.35
N GLU A 15 17.05 -2.49 1.79
CA GLU A 15 17.68 -1.40 2.51
C GLU A 15 16.80 -0.96 3.69
N LEU A 16 15.48 -0.80 3.48
CA LEU A 16 14.54 -0.47 4.57
C LEU A 16 14.64 -1.47 5.72
N VAL A 17 14.69 -2.76 5.42
CA VAL A 17 14.70 -3.85 6.41
C VAL A 17 16.07 -4.02 7.07
N GLU A 18 17.14 -4.11 6.27
CA GLU A 18 18.46 -4.55 6.72
C GLU A 18 19.45 -3.41 6.96
N GLY A 19 19.19 -2.23 6.39
CA GLY A 19 20.10 -1.09 6.47
C GLY A 19 20.36 -0.63 7.91
N PRO A 20 21.55 -0.08 8.21
CA PRO A 20 21.93 0.36 9.56
C PRO A 20 21.12 1.58 10.05
N GLN A 21 20.45 2.30 9.17
CA GLN A 21 19.63 3.45 9.48
C GLN A 21 18.41 3.04 10.33
N LYS A 22 18.21 3.74 11.44
CA LYS A 22 17.12 3.51 12.39
C LYS A 22 15.83 4.21 11.96
N TRP A 23 15.40 3.99 10.72
CA TRP A 23 14.14 4.56 10.25
C TRP A 23 12.97 4.05 11.09
N ARG A 24 12.12 4.98 11.51
CA ARG A 24 10.87 4.67 12.21
C ARG A 24 9.79 4.37 11.19
N VAL A 25 9.20 3.18 11.25
CA VAL A 25 8.21 2.69 10.29
C VAL A 25 6.87 2.43 10.96
N ILE A 26 5.79 2.83 10.30
CA ILE A 26 4.42 2.44 10.65
C ILE A 26 3.82 1.69 9.45
N TYR A 27 3.08 0.62 9.71
CA TYR A 27 2.31 -0.10 8.70
C TYR A 27 1.05 -0.73 9.33
N GLU A 28 0.18 -1.28 8.50
CA GLU A 28 -1.09 -1.85 8.95
C GLU A 28 -1.03 -3.37 9.16
N ASP A 29 -1.91 -3.89 10.01
CA ASP A 29 -2.07 -5.31 10.28
C ASP A 29 -2.61 -6.05 9.03
N PRO A 30 -1.90 -7.07 8.51
CA PRO A 30 -2.32 -7.82 7.32
C PRO A 30 -3.59 -8.65 7.49
N ARG A 31 -4.10 -8.80 8.72
CA ARG A 31 -5.33 -9.53 9.02
C ARG A 31 -6.57 -8.67 8.86
N THR A 32 -6.43 -7.35 8.92
CA THR A 32 -7.56 -6.40 8.89
C THR A 32 -7.45 -5.34 7.81
N SER A 33 -6.26 -5.10 7.27
CA SER A 33 -5.99 -4.05 6.28
C SER A 33 -5.48 -4.63 4.97
N THR A 34 -6.06 -4.21 3.85
CA THR A 34 -5.59 -4.60 2.52
C THR A 34 -4.21 -4.05 2.18
N PRO A 35 -3.81 -2.80 2.52
CA PRO A 35 -2.41 -2.38 2.40
C PRO A 35 -1.47 -3.22 3.29
N GLY A 36 -1.88 -3.53 4.52
CA GLY A 36 -1.11 -4.41 5.40
C GLY A 36 -0.85 -5.79 4.78
N LEU A 37 -1.88 -6.39 4.17
CA LEU A 37 -1.74 -7.63 3.40
C LEU A 37 -0.83 -7.43 2.18
N GLY A 38 -0.89 -6.28 1.52
CA GLY A 38 0.02 -5.92 0.44
C GLY A 38 1.50 -5.97 0.87
N LEU A 39 1.85 -5.40 2.03
CA LEU A 39 3.22 -5.48 2.56
C LEU A 39 3.62 -6.91 2.96
N LEU A 40 2.69 -7.70 3.50
CA LEU A 40 2.93 -9.12 3.76
C LEU A 40 3.37 -9.84 2.49
N LEU A 41 2.60 -9.68 1.42
CA LEU A 41 2.87 -10.32 0.13
C LEU A 41 4.12 -9.73 -0.56
N TRP A 42 4.40 -8.44 -0.35
CA TRP A 42 5.60 -7.79 -0.86
C TRP A 42 6.87 -8.32 -0.20
N MET A 43 6.89 -8.40 1.13
CA MET A 43 7.98 -9.02 1.90
C MET A 43 8.19 -10.46 1.44
N GLN A 44 7.10 -11.22 1.25
CA GLN A 44 7.20 -12.59 0.75
C GLN A 44 7.78 -12.67 -0.67
N LYS A 45 7.45 -11.72 -1.56
CA LYS A 45 8.03 -11.66 -2.92
C LYS A 45 9.53 -11.38 -2.93
N VAL A 46 10.01 -10.54 -2.01
CA VAL A 46 11.42 -10.13 -1.96
C VAL A 46 12.28 -11.12 -1.19
N TYR A 47 11.74 -11.72 -0.13
CA TYR A 47 12.50 -12.55 0.80
C TYR A 47 12.23 -14.05 0.71
N GLY A 48 11.08 -14.46 0.18
CA GLY A 48 10.70 -15.88 0.13
C GLY A 48 10.75 -16.51 1.52
N ASP A 49 11.52 -17.59 1.65
CA ASP A 49 11.67 -18.33 2.91
C ASP A 49 12.39 -17.54 4.01
N GLN A 50 13.14 -16.48 3.66
CA GLN A 50 13.83 -15.60 4.60
C GLN A 50 12.93 -14.49 5.17
N ALA A 51 11.63 -14.49 4.82
CA ALA A 51 10.69 -13.49 5.28
C ALA A 51 10.56 -13.42 6.81
N PRO A 52 10.57 -14.52 7.59
CA PRO A 52 10.52 -14.46 9.05
C PRO A 52 11.67 -13.65 9.67
N GLU A 53 12.91 -13.86 9.22
CA GLU A 53 14.08 -13.11 9.68
C GLU A 53 14.02 -11.65 9.24
N ALA A 54 13.56 -11.39 8.02
CA ALA A 54 13.35 -10.03 7.52
C ALA A 54 12.30 -9.28 8.35
N TRP A 55 11.23 -9.96 8.77
CA TRP A 55 10.22 -9.38 9.65
C TRP A 55 10.76 -9.03 11.04
N GLN A 56 11.62 -9.86 11.62
CA GLN A 56 12.29 -9.53 12.90
C GLN A 56 13.15 -8.27 12.78
N LYS A 57 13.89 -8.12 11.69
CA LYS A 57 14.69 -6.91 11.41
C LYS A 57 13.80 -5.68 11.25
N LEU A 58 12.68 -5.80 10.52
CA LEU A 58 11.74 -4.71 10.35
C LEU A 58 11.03 -4.37 11.67
N ALA A 59 10.69 -5.36 12.50
CA ALA A 59 10.08 -5.16 13.82
C ALA A 59 10.94 -4.28 14.74
N ALA A 60 12.27 -4.37 14.65
CA ALA A 60 13.18 -3.49 15.39
C ALA A 60 13.11 -2.01 14.96
N LYS A 61 12.51 -1.73 13.80
CA LYS A 61 12.29 -0.39 13.21
C LYS A 61 10.82 0.05 13.29
N THR A 62 9.91 -0.85 13.67
CA THR A 62 8.48 -0.60 13.73
C THR A 62 8.10 0.21 14.96
N VAL A 63 7.44 1.35 14.75
CA VAL A 63 6.87 2.17 15.83
C VAL A 63 5.57 1.56 16.32
N THR A 64 4.66 1.23 15.39
CA THR A 64 3.39 0.58 15.70
C THR A 64 2.82 -0.11 14.46
N VAL A 65 1.88 -1.03 14.69
CA VAL A 65 1.09 -1.70 13.66
C VAL A 65 -0.39 -1.37 13.91
N THR A 66 -1.02 -0.62 13.00
CA THR A 66 -2.42 -0.18 13.15
C THR A 66 -3.39 -1.17 12.53
N LYS A 67 -4.69 -1.12 12.89
CA LYS A 67 -5.68 -1.99 12.25
C LYS A 67 -6.03 -1.58 10.81
N GLY A 68 -5.80 -0.31 10.47
CA GLY A 68 -6.17 0.24 9.17
C GLY A 68 -5.34 1.45 8.77
N TRP A 69 -5.40 1.74 7.46
CA TRP A 69 -4.55 2.73 6.81
C TRP A 69 -4.76 4.16 7.33
N SER A 70 -6.01 4.57 7.57
CA SER A 70 -6.30 5.95 8.00
C SER A 70 -5.62 6.31 9.33
N GLU A 71 -5.55 5.35 10.26
CA GLU A 71 -4.85 5.54 11.54
C GLU A 71 -3.33 5.64 11.32
N ALA A 72 -2.74 4.71 10.56
CA ALA A 72 -1.32 4.70 10.25
C ALA A 72 -0.87 6.00 9.56
N TYR A 73 -1.61 6.44 8.55
CA TYR A 73 -1.32 7.66 7.82
C TYR A 73 -1.48 8.90 8.70
N GLY A 74 -2.53 8.94 9.54
CA GLY A 74 -2.72 10.02 10.50
C GLY A 74 -1.57 10.18 11.49
N LEU A 75 -1.04 9.07 12.02
CA LEU A 75 0.15 9.07 12.89
C LEU A 75 1.39 9.56 12.14
N PHE A 76 1.60 9.12 10.90
CA PHE A 76 2.69 9.59 10.06
C PHE A 76 2.64 11.11 9.82
N LEU A 77 1.45 11.67 9.52
CA LEU A 77 1.28 13.11 9.33
C LEU A 77 1.57 13.92 10.59
N LYS A 78 1.36 13.33 11.78
CA LYS A 78 1.74 13.92 13.08
C LYS A 78 3.24 13.80 13.40
N GLY A 79 4.01 13.06 12.59
CA GLY A 79 5.46 12.91 12.74
C GLY A 79 5.90 11.73 13.61
N GLU A 80 4.99 10.79 13.91
CA GLU A 80 5.26 9.60 14.73
C GLU A 80 6.25 8.63 14.05
N SER A 81 6.41 8.72 12.73
CA SER A 81 7.34 7.88 11.96
C SER A 81 8.01 8.65 10.83
N ASP A 82 9.07 8.07 10.28
CA ASP A 82 9.80 8.62 9.11
C ASP A 82 9.18 8.09 7.81
N LEU A 83 8.70 6.84 7.85
CA LEU A 83 7.98 6.18 6.76
C LEU A 83 6.66 5.56 7.25
N VAL A 84 5.72 5.46 6.32
CA VAL A 84 4.46 4.73 6.49
C VAL A 84 4.20 3.89 5.24
N LEU A 85 3.63 2.69 5.42
CA LEU A 85 3.12 1.92 4.29
C LEU A 85 1.94 2.67 3.67
N SER A 86 2.04 2.96 2.37
CA SER A 86 0.99 3.64 1.62
C SER A 86 1.24 3.45 0.12
N TYR A 87 0.58 4.24 -0.71
CA TYR A 87 0.58 4.06 -2.15
C TYR A 87 1.51 5.05 -2.86
N THR A 88 1.96 4.69 -4.06
CA THR A 88 2.77 5.60 -4.91
C THR A 88 2.00 6.85 -5.32
N THR A 89 0.67 6.80 -5.26
CA THR A 89 -0.26 7.90 -5.57
C THR A 89 -0.59 8.80 -4.39
N SER A 90 -0.28 8.41 -3.15
CA SER A 90 -0.58 9.23 -1.96
C SER A 90 0.01 10.65 -1.99
N PRO A 91 1.20 10.90 -2.56
CA PRO A 91 1.69 12.28 -2.73
C PRO A 91 0.76 13.19 -3.55
N ALA A 92 -0.07 12.65 -4.46
CA ALA A 92 -0.98 13.45 -5.27
C ALA A 92 -2.01 14.20 -4.42
N TYR A 93 -2.50 13.59 -3.33
CA TYR A 93 -3.39 14.26 -2.37
C TYR A 93 -2.76 15.55 -1.86
N HIS A 94 -1.54 15.46 -1.35
CA HIS A 94 -0.85 16.62 -0.79
C HIS A 94 -0.54 17.69 -1.84
N MET A 95 -0.15 17.29 -3.05
CA MET A 95 0.12 18.24 -4.14
C MET A 95 -1.16 18.96 -4.61
N ILE A 96 -2.26 18.23 -4.76
CA ILE A 96 -3.50 18.76 -5.34
C ILE A 96 -4.34 19.50 -4.30
N GLU A 97 -4.59 18.91 -3.13
CA GLU A 97 -5.47 19.47 -2.10
C GLU A 97 -4.72 20.45 -1.20
N GLU A 98 -3.53 20.09 -0.74
CA GLU A 98 -2.79 20.86 0.26
C GLU A 98 -1.73 21.80 -0.31
N LYS A 99 -1.51 21.76 -1.64
CA LYS A 99 -0.44 22.50 -2.34
C LYS A 99 0.95 22.25 -1.74
N LYS A 100 1.19 21.02 -1.26
CA LYS A 100 2.43 20.56 -0.64
C LYS A 100 3.10 19.52 -1.51
N ASP A 101 4.35 19.80 -1.88
CA ASP A 101 5.17 18.91 -2.70
C ASP A 101 6.20 18.12 -1.87
N ASN A 102 6.22 18.28 -0.55
CA ASN A 102 7.23 17.71 0.34
C ASN A 102 6.99 16.23 0.70
N TYR A 103 5.88 15.63 0.27
CA TYR A 103 5.61 14.20 0.44
C TYR A 103 6.03 13.41 -0.79
N ALA A 104 6.54 12.22 -0.58
CA ALA A 104 6.97 11.34 -1.66
C ALA A 104 6.77 9.87 -1.29
N ALA A 105 6.65 9.03 -2.32
CA ALA A 105 6.78 7.58 -2.23
C ALA A 105 8.24 7.18 -2.51
N ALA A 106 8.79 6.25 -1.72
CA ALA A 106 10.14 5.75 -1.95
C ALA A 106 10.11 4.73 -3.10
N ASN A 107 10.97 4.91 -4.11
CA ASN A 107 11.01 4.01 -5.26
C ASN A 107 11.96 2.84 -4.99
N PHE A 108 11.43 1.69 -4.57
CA PHE A 108 12.24 0.52 -4.24
C PHE A 108 12.65 -0.28 -5.48
N ALA A 109 13.93 -0.64 -5.54
CA ALA A 109 14.58 -1.30 -6.66
C ALA A 109 13.99 -2.68 -7.02
N GLU A 110 13.45 -3.42 -6.05
CA GLU A 110 12.80 -4.72 -6.28
C GLU A 110 11.45 -4.59 -7.01
N GLY A 111 10.89 -3.37 -7.07
CA GLY A 111 9.53 -3.13 -7.52
C GLY A 111 8.54 -3.05 -6.38
N HIS A 112 7.27 -2.80 -6.74
CA HIS A 112 6.18 -2.56 -5.80
C HIS A 112 5.06 -3.57 -6.02
N TYR A 113 4.36 -3.94 -4.95
CA TYR A 113 3.27 -4.89 -5.03
C TYR A 113 1.98 -4.24 -5.56
N LEU A 114 1.35 -4.85 -6.56
CA LEU A 114 0.11 -4.36 -7.15
C LEU A 114 -1.09 -4.66 -6.26
N GLN A 115 -1.96 -3.67 -6.09
CA GLN A 115 -3.29 -3.86 -5.53
C GLN A 115 -4.35 -3.48 -6.57
N VAL A 116 -5.35 -4.35 -6.73
CA VAL A 116 -6.57 -4.06 -7.49
C VAL A 116 -7.74 -4.19 -6.53
N GLU A 117 -8.41 -3.07 -6.25
CA GLU A 117 -9.63 -3.07 -5.43
C GLU A 117 -10.81 -3.54 -6.29
N VAL A 118 -11.65 -4.40 -5.72
CA VAL A 118 -12.75 -5.07 -6.43
C VAL A 118 -14.08 -4.84 -5.72
N ALA A 119 -15.15 -4.88 -6.50
CA ALA A 119 -16.52 -4.95 -5.99
C ALA A 119 -17.24 -6.12 -6.65
N ALA A 120 -18.15 -6.75 -5.91
CA ALA A 120 -18.99 -7.82 -6.40
C ALA A 120 -20.38 -7.71 -5.78
N ARG A 121 -21.41 -8.18 -6.50
CA ARG A 121 -22.75 -8.30 -5.94
C ARG A 121 -22.81 -9.49 -4.98
N THR A 122 -23.59 -9.37 -3.91
CA THR A 122 -23.89 -10.53 -3.06
C THR A 122 -24.82 -11.49 -3.81
N ALA A 123 -24.61 -12.79 -3.65
CA ALA A 123 -25.47 -13.81 -4.26
C ALA A 123 -26.92 -13.71 -3.75
N ALA A 124 -27.09 -13.33 -2.48
CA ALA A 124 -28.37 -13.16 -1.81
C ALA A 124 -28.97 -11.74 -1.91
N SER A 125 -28.47 -10.89 -2.82
CA SER A 125 -29.02 -9.54 -3.00
C SER A 125 -30.50 -9.60 -3.34
N LYS A 126 -31.33 -8.83 -2.60
CA LYS A 126 -32.75 -8.65 -2.93
C LYS A 126 -32.98 -7.70 -4.11
N GLN A 127 -31.91 -7.09 -4.63
CA GLN A 127 -31.93 -6.17 -5.76
C GLN A 127 -30.80 -6.53 -6.75
N PRO A 128 -30.82 -7.73 -7.36
CA PRO A 128 -29.74 -8.20 -8.21
C PRO A 128 -29.54 -7.32 -9.44
N GLU A 129 -30.61 -6.86 -10.08
CA GLU A 129 -30.52 -6.00 -11.27
C GLU A 129 -29.94 -4.63 -10.93
N LEU A 130 -30.27 -4.07 -9.75
CA LEU A 130 -29.71 -2.81 -9.29
C LEU A 130 -28.22 -2.94 -8.96
N ALA A 131 -27.83 -4.02 -8.29
CA ALA A 131 -26.43 -4.30 -7.99
C ALA A 131 -25.61 -4.44 -9.28
N GLU A 132 -26.13 -5.13 -10.30
CA GLU A 132 -25.47 -5.23 -11.61
C GLU A 132 -25.38 -3.88 -12.34
N LYS A 133 -26.43 -3.05 -12.28
CA LYS A 133 -26.37 -1.67 -12.81
C LYS A 133 -25.29 -0.85 -12.10
N PHE A 134 -25.16 -0.99 -10.78
CA PHE A 134 -24.12 -0.31 -10.01
C PHE A 134 -22.71 -0.77 -10.41
N LEU A 135 -22.47 -2.07 -10.53
CA LEU A 135 -21.16 -2.58 -10.97
C LEU A 135 -20.80 -2.12 -12.39
N LYS A 136 -21.78 -2.05 -13.30
CA LYS A 136 -21.58 -1.46 -14.64
C LYS A 136 -21.27 0.04 -14.57
N PHE A 137 -21.95 0.77 -13.69
CA PHE A 137 -21.66 2.19 -13.45
C PHE A 137 -20.26 2.41 -12.88
N MET A 138 -19.77 1.53 -11.99
CA MET A 138 -18.44 1.63 -11.41
C MET A 138 -17.32 1.64 -12.46
N VAL A 139 -17.50 0.98 -13.59
CA VAL A 139 -16.52 0.97 -14.70
C VAL A 139 -16.87 1.95 -15.82
N SER A 140 -17.85 2.84 -15.61
CA SER A 140 -18.19 3.91 -16.54
C SER A 140 -17.36 5.17 -16.29
N PRO A 141 -17.24 6.09 -17.28
CA PRO A 141 -16.49 7.34 -17.11
C PRO A 141 -16.94 8.18 -15.91
N GLY A 142 -18.24 8.21 -15.60
CA GLY A 142 -18.77 9.02 -14.49
C GLY A 142 -18.19 8.63 -13.13
N PHE A 143 -17.99 7.33 -12.89
CA PHE A 143 -17.34 6.83 -11.68
C PHE A 143 -15.82 6.93 -11.79
N GLN A 144 -15.25 6.47 -12.90
CA GLN A 144 -13.80 6.33 -13.08
C GLN A 144 -13.07 7.69 -13.12
N ASN A 145 -13.72 8.75 -13.60
CA ASN A 145 -13.15 10.10 -13.59
C ASN A 145 -13.01 10.67 -12.16
N ALA A 146 -13.77 10.15 -11.18
CA ALA A 146 -13.69 10.58 -9.79
C ALA A 146 -12.61 9.83 -8.98
N ILE A 147 -12.10 8.70 -9.48
CA ILE A 147 -11.14 7.86 -8.75
C ILE A 147 -9.82 8.57 -8.40
N PRO A 148 -9.16 9.30 -9.34
CA PRO A 148 -7.86 9.90 -9.06
C PRO A 148 -7.84 10.88 -7.87
N THR A 149 -8.89 11.68 -7.69
CA THR A 149 -8.96 12.70 -6.62
C THR A 149 -9.96 12.37 -5.51
N GLY A 150 -10.75 11.29 -5.67
CA GLY A 150 -11.64 10.78 -4.64
C GLY A 150 -10.97 9.70 -3.78
N ASN A 151 -10.39 8.69 -4.45
CA ASN A 151 -9.74 7.55 -3.77
C ASN A 151 -8.20 7.63 -3.80
N TRP A 152 -7.62 8.60 -4.51
CA TRP A 152 -6.17 8.75 -4.68
C TRP A 152 -5.49 7.50 -5.25
N MET A 153 -6.14 6.86 -6.21
CA MET A 153 -5.68 5.64 -6.88
C MET A 153 -5.75 5.80 -8.41
N TYR A 154 -5.09 4.90 -9.14
CA TYR A 154 -5.26 4.83 -10.58
C TYR A 154 -6.63 4.22 -10.95
N PRO A 155 -7.33 4.77 -11.95
CA PRO A 155 -8.56 4.19 -12.47
C PRO A 155 -8.28 2.94 -13.31
N VAL A 156 -9.27 2.06 -13.41
CA VAL A 156 -9.18 0.82 -14.20
C VAL A 156 -9.49 1.02 -15.68
N THR A 157 -10.10 2.16 -16.02
CA THR A 157 -10.36 2.57 -17.41
C THR A 157 -9.46 3.73 -17.81
N GLN A 158 -9.33 3.96 -19.12
CA GLN A 158 -8.55 5.07 -19.63
C GLN A 158 -9.24 6.40 -19.32
N VAL A 159 -8.63 7.19 -18.43
CA VAL A 159 -9.04 8.57 -18.13
C VAL A 159 -7.84 9.50 -18.25
N THR A 160 -8.11 10.79 -18.48
CA THR A 160 -7.06 11.81 -18.37
C THR A 160 -6.78 12.06 -16.89
N LEU A 161 -5.56 11.77 -16.44
CA LEU A 161 -5.17 12.01 -15.05
C LEU A 161 -4.98 13.51 -14.78
N PRO A 162 -5.36 13.99 -13.58
CA PRO A 162 -5.11 15.38 -13.18
C PRO A 162 -3.62 15.73 -13.13
N ALA A 163 -3.31 17.01 -13.27
CA ALA A 163 -1.96 17.53 -13.08
C ALA A 163 -1.40 17.15 -11.69
N GLY A 164 -0.14 16.71 -11.63
CA GLY A 164 0.50 16.20 -10.42
C GLY A 164 0.61 14.67 -10.39
N PHE A 165 -0.20 13.93 -11.15
CA PHE A 165 -0.02 12.48 -11.30
C PHE A 165 1.19 12.11 -12.17
N ASP A 166 1.59 13.00 -13.06
CA ASP A 166 2.74 12.87 -13.95
C ASP A 166 4.09 12.91 -13.22
N THR A 167 4.13 13.50 -12.02
CA THR A 167 5.34 13.60 -11.17
C THR A 167 5.49 12.42 -10.21
N LEU A 168 4.47 11.56 -10.10
CA LEU A 168 4.47 10.43 -9.18
C LEU A 168 5.45 9.35 -9.60
N VAL A 169 5.94 8.62 -8.60
CA VAL A 169 6.76 7.43 -8.82
C VAL A 169 5.94 6.37 -9.55
N LYS A 170 6.46 5.92 -10.69
CA LYS A 170 6.00 4.72 -11.39
C LYS A 170 6.98 3.58 -11.13
N PRO A 171 6.57 2.53 -10.41
CA PRO A 171 7.42 1.36 -10.19
C PRO A 171 7.92 0.78 -11.52
N GLN A 172 9.22 0.50 -11.62
CA GLN A 172 9.78 -0.15 -12.82
C GLN A 172 9.36 -1.60 -12.94
N THR A 173 9.18 -2.26 -11.79
CA THR A 173 8.76 -3.66 -11.68
C THR A 173 7.48 -3.72 -10.86
N THR A 174 6.49 -4.44 -11.39
CA THR A 174 5.23 -4.73 -10.70
C THR A 174 5.28 -6.16 -10.15
N LEU A 175 5.10 -6.30 -8.85
CA LEU A 175 5.08 -7.59 -8.16
C LEU A 175 3.63 -8.00 -7.88
N SER A 176 3.31 -9.27 -8.10
CA SER A 176 2.02 -9.84 -7.74
C SER A 176 2.10 -11.36 -7.57
N PHE A 177 1.24 -11.91 -6.71
CA PHE A 177 0.96 -13.34 -6.68
C PHE A 177 -0.37 -13.59 -7.41
N THR A 178 -0.56 -14.83 -7.87
CA THR A 178 -1.89 -15.25 -8.33
C THR A 178 -2.86 -15.31 -7.16
N PRO A 179 -4.17 -15.11 -7.38
CA PRO A 179 -5.18 -15.28 -6.32
C PRO A 179 -5.12 -16.66 -5.66
N GLN A 180 -4.82 -17.72 -6.43
CA GLN A 180 -4.72 -19.09 -5.94
C GLN A 180 -3.53 -19.27 -4.97
N GLN A 181 -2.37 -18.71 -5.31
CA GLN A 181 -1.20 -18.74 -4.41
C GLN A 181 -1.48 -17.98 -3.11
N VAL A 182 -2.11 -16.80 -3.19
CA VAL A 182 -2.48 -16.06 -1.97
C VAL A 182 -3.49 -16.85 -1.15
N ALA A 183 -4.48 -17.49 -1.78
CA ALA A 183 -5.46 -18.29 -1.06
C ALA A 183 -4.85 -19.49 -0.33
N SER A 184 -3.85 -20.18 -0.92
CA SER A 184 -3.21 -21.33 -0.29
C SER A 184 -2.24 -20.94 0.83
N GLU A 185 -1.44 -19.89 0.62
CA GLU A 185 -0.31 -19.60 1.50
C GLU A 185 -0.56 -18.49 2.54
N ARG A 186 -1.58 -17.64 2.35
CA ARG A 186 -1.78 -16.44 3.19
C ARG A 186 -1.81 -16.76 4.68
N GLN A 187 -2.48 -17.85 5.08
CA GLN A 187 -2.58 -18.20 6.50
C GLN A 187 -1.21 -18.54 7.10
N THR A 188 -0.38 -19.26 6.35
CA THR A 188 0.99 -19.60 6.73
C THR A 188 1.83 -18.33 6.87
N TRP A 189 1.79 -17.44 5.88
CA TRP A 189 2.57 -16.20 5.90
C TRP A 189 2.12 -15.23 7.00
N ILE A 190 0.82 -15.08 7.24
CA ILE A 190 0.29 -14.29 8.37
C ILE A 190 0.80 -14.86 9.70
N SER A 191 0.78 -16.18 9.86
CA SER A 191 1.24 -16.82 11.10
C SER A 191 2.74 -16.64 11.32
N ALA A 192 3.53 -16.72 10.24
CA ALA A 192 4.97 -16.47 10.28
C ALA A 192 5.28 -15.00 10.63
N TRP A 193 4.60 -14.05 9.98
CA TRP A 193 4.68 -12.63 10.32
C TRP A 193 4.34 -12.38 11.79
N GLN A 194 3.19 -12.89 12.26
CA GLN A 194 2.75 -12.66 13.63
C GLN A 194 3.78 -13.17 14.64
N ARG A 195 4.35 -14.36 14.45
CA ARG A 195 5.42 -14.89 15.32
C ARG A 195 6.71 -14.07 15.24
N ALA A 196 7.04 -13.52 14.07
CA ALA A 196 8.27 -12.77 13.85
C ALA A 196 8.23 -11.37 14.47
N VAL A 197 7.05 -10.74 14.53
CA VAL A 197 6.90 -9.35 15.02
C VAL A 197 6.29 -9.24 16.42
N SER A 198 5.71 -10.31 16.95
CA SER A 198 5.20 -10.37 18.33
C SER A 198 6.31 -10.81 19.27
N ARG A 199 6.46 -10.12 20.41
CA ARG A 199 7.34 -10.54 21.50
C ARG A 199 6.71 -11.66 22.32
#